data_AF-A0AAZ3R6U1-F1
#
_entry.id   AF-A0AAZ3R6U1-F1
#
_cell.length_a   1.000
_cell.length_b   1.000
_cell.length_c   1.000
_cell.angle_alpha   90.00
_cell.angle_beta   90.00
_cell.angle_gamma   90.00
#
_symmetry.space_group_name_H-M   'P 1'
#
loop_
_entity.id
_entity.type
_entity.pdbx_description
1 polymer ?
#
loop_
_entity_poly.entity_id
_entity_poly.type
_entity_poly.pdbx_seq_one_letter_code
_entity_poly.pdbx_strand_id
1 'polypeptide(L)'
;MAQTSLLQGKRFYCRDWVFHKIQHCIREKTNGLSGVITTPSKQSSASGTGAPNPSGSSAAGSAKATTWGVLLVGGPGSGKTALCTELLWPTSAQGAHRGLQQQNLAFHFCRADDSDTLCLGGFIRGLVAQICQSGLVPDYKEKVHEPAVQSALQPGECERNPTEAFKRCVLLPLLSAKPPQQALFLLVDSIDEGCQLGEGEQRSSGSGTPRTIAELLASHHEFFPPWLLLICSARRQNRAITKLFTDLS
;
A
#
# COMPACT_ATOMS: atom_id res chain seq x y z
N MET A 1 -6.06 22.13 -5.16
CA MET A 1 -6.26 22.07 -6.62
C MET A 1 -6.95 20.76 -6.92
N ALA A 2 -8.02 20.76 -7.73
CA ALA A 2 -8.65 19.51 -8.17
C ALA A 2 -7.61 18.72 -8.98
N GLN A 3 -7.19 17.57 -8.46
CA GLN A 3 -6.24 16.73 -9.17
C GLN A 3 -7.02 15.96 -10.25
N THR A 4 -6.72 16.27 -11.51
CA THR A 4 -7.41 15.74 -12.70
C THR A 4 -6.50 14.79 -13.45
N SER A 5 -7.09 13.90 -14.24
CA SER A 5 -6.35 12.92 -15.02
C SER A 5 -5.38 13.58 -16.03
N LEU A 6 -4.10 13.18 -16.00
CA LEU A 6 -3.10 13.45 -17.05
C LEU A 6 -3.50 12.91 -18.44
N LEU A 7 -4.51 12.02 -18.48
CA LEU A 7 -5.06 11.43 -19.70
C LEU A 7 -6.32 12.15 -20.19
N GLN A 8 -6.72 13.27 -19.60
CA GLN A 8 -7.89 14.01 -20.09
C GLN A 8 -7.74 14.36 -21.57
N GLY A 9 -8.67 13.89 -22.40
CA GLY A 9 -8.65 14.05 -23.86
C GLY A 9 -7.67 13.14 -24.60
N LYS A 10 -6.96 12.23 -23.92
CA LYS A 10 -6.00 11.28 -24.50
C LYS A 10 -6.55 9.86 -24.42
N ARG A 11 -6.19 9.04 -25.39
CA ARG A 11 -6.55 7.62 -25.40
C ARG A 11 -5.48 6.79 -24.67
N PHE A 12 -5.92 5.83 -23.87
CA PHE A 12 -5.05 4.89 -23.15
C PHE A 12 -5.42 3.45 -23.52
N TYR A 13 -4.46 2.69 -24.08
CA TYR A 13 -4.71 1.37 -24.67
C TYR A 13 -3.68 0.33 -24.23
N CYS A 14 -4.02 -0.95 -24.46
CA CYS A 14 -3.10 -2.09 -24.38
C CYS A 14 -2.50 -2.32 -22.98
N ARG A 15 -3.23 -1.91 -21.94
CA ARG A 15 -2.84 -2.08 -20.52
C ARG A 15 -3.97 -2.66 -19.67
N ASP A 16 -5.08 -3.08 -20.28
CA ASP A 16 -6.25 -3.69 -19.61
C ASP A 16 -5.90 -4.83 -18.66
N TRP A 17 -4.97 -5.68 -19.08
CA TRP A 17 -4.50 -6.81 -18.28
C TRP A 17 -3.94 -6.37 -16.91
N VAL A 18 -3.35 -5.17 -16.81
CA VAL A 18 -2.81 -4.65 -15.55
C VAL A 18 -3.94 -4.31 -14.58
N PHE A 19 -5.01 -3.66 -15.08
CA PHE A 19 -6.18 -3.38 -14.26
C PHE A 19 -6.86 -4.67 -13.80
N HIS A 20 -6.94 -5.70 -14.66
CA HIS A 20 -7.45 -7.01 -14.24
C HIS A 20 -6.61 -7.63 -13.12
N LYS A 21 -5.27 -7.51 -13.19
CA LYS A 21 -4.38 -8.02 -12.14
C LYS A 21 -4.57 -7.26 -10.82
N ILE A 22 -4.63 -5.93 -10.86
CA ILE A 22 -4.89 -5.10 -9.67
C ILE A 22 -6.26 -5.44 -9.06
N GLN A 23 -7.31 -5.51 -9.88
CA GLN A 23 -8.65 -5.86 -9.45
C GLN A 23 -8.71 -7.27 -8.83
N HIS A 24 -7.95 -8.22 -9.38
CA HIS A 24 -7.80 -9.56 -8.80
C HIS A 24 -7.14 -9.50 -7.41
N CYS A 25 -6.03 -8.77 -7.25
CA CYS A 25 -5.37 -8.60 -5.95
C CYS A 25 -6.32 -8.00 -4.89
N ILE A 26 -7.06 -6.95 -5.25
CA ILE A 26 -8.04 -6.33 -4.35
C ILE A 26 -9.15 -7.33 -3.99
N ARG A 27 -9.65 -8.11 -4.95
CA ARG A 27 -10.69 -9.11 -4.71
C ARG A 27 -10.21 -10.23 -3.79
N GLU A 28 -9.02 -10.77 -4.01
CA GLU A 28 -8.41 -11.78 -3.12
C GLU A 28 -8.30 -11.25 -1.69
N LYS A 29 -7.83 -10.00 -1.53
CA LYS A 29 -7.71 -9.34 -0.23
C LYS A 29 -9.07 -9.11 0.42
N THR A 30 -10.08 -8.72 -0.36
CA THR A 30 -11.48 -8.57 0.10
C THR A 30 -12.07 -9.90 0.57
N ASN A 31 -11.88 -10.97 -0.19
CA ASN A 31 -12.35 -12.31 0.18
C ASN A 31 -11.70 -12.80 1.49
N GLY A 32 -10.43 -12.45 1.70
CA GLY A 32 -9.72 -12.74 2.94
C GLY A 32 -10.33 -12.07 4.18
N LEU A 33 -11.00 -10.92 4.03
CA LEU A 33 -11.68 -10.24 5.14
C LEU A 33 -12.93 -10.98 5.60
N SER A 34 -13.66 -11.62 4.68
CA SER A 34 -14.86 -12.39 5.00
C SER A 34 -14.54 -13.77 5.61
N GLY A 35 -13.37 -14.34 5.31
CA GLY A 35 -12.93 -15.66 5.80
C GLY A 35 -12.63 -15.74 7.30
N VAL A 36 -12.60 -14.61 8.01
CA VAL A 36 -12.31 -14.55 9.46
C VAL A 36 -13.59 -14.79 10.32
N ILE A 37 -14.79 -14.85 9.73
CA ILE A 37 -16.07 -14.90 10.47
C ILE A 37 -16.67 -16.31 10.64
N THR A 38 -16.06 -17.39 10.14
CA THR A 38 -16.59 -18.74 10.41
C THR A 38 -16.01 -19.33 11.69
N THR A 39 -16.67 -19.09 12.82
CA THR A 39 -16.58 -19.95 14.01
C THR A 39 -17.25 -21.31 13.69
N PRO A 40 -16.56 -22.45 13.77
CA PRO A 40 -17.23 -23.73 13.78
C PRO A 40 -17.69 -24.03 15.21
N SER A 41 -18.95 -23.72 15.49
CA SER A 41 -19.68 -24.34 16.59
C SER A 41 -19.88 -25.82 16.28
N LYS A 42 -19.24 -26.73 17.01
CA LYS A 42 -19.76 -28.08 17.21
C LYS A 42 -19.40 -28.64 18.60
N GLN A 43 -20.48 -29.00 19.28
CA GLN A 43 -20.61 -29.57 20.62
C GLN A 43 -19.68 -30.74 20.95
N SER A 44 -19.36 -30.79 22.24
CA SER A 44 -18.83 -31.91 23.00
C SER A 44 -19.73 -33.15 23.01
N SER A 45 -19.13 -34.34 22.87
CA SER A 45 -19.55 -35.56 23.58
C SER A 45 -18.40 -36.58 23.61
N ALA A 46 -18.16 -37.16 24.78
CA ALA A 46 -16.99 -37.98 25.14
C ALA A 46 -17.11 -39.49 24.81
N SER A 47 -15.94 -40.16 24.88
CA SER A 47 -15.64 -41.56 25.27
C SER A 47 -14.97 -42.46 24.22
N GLY A 48 -13.87 -43.12 24.61
CA GLY A 48 -13.26 -44.25 23.89
C GLY A 48 -11.73 -44.26 23.88
N THR A 49 -11.14 -45.07 24.76
CA THR A 49 -9.71 -45.42 24.85
C THR A 49 -9.18 -46.14 23.61
N GLY A 50 -7.97 -45.78 23.14
CA GLY A 50 -7.20 -46.60 22.19
C GLY A 50 -6.00 -45.87 21.56
N ALA A 51 -4.79 -46.38 21.80
CA ALA A 51 -3.59 -46.12 21.01
C ALA A 51 -3.10 -47.47 20.42
N PRO A 52 -2.13 -47.57 19.48
CA PRO A 52 -1.35 -46.53 18.79
C PRO A 52 -1.17 -46.73 17.25
N ASN A 53 -0.33 -45.85 16.67
CA ASN A 53 0.58 -46.03 15.51
C ASN A 53 0.29 -45.35 14.14
N PRO A 54 1.36 -45.01 13.38
CA PRO A 54 1.47 -43.76 12.64
C PRO A 54 1.62 -43.96 11.13
N SER A 55 1.00 -43.09 10.34
CA SER A 55 1.40 -42.76 8.97
C SER A 55 0.35 -41.81 8.39
N GLY A 56 0.77 -40.59 8.10
CA GLY A 56 -0.16 -39.56 7.62
C GLY A 56 0.56 -38.24 7.47
N SER A 57 1.25 -38.12 6.34
CA SER A 57 1.62 -36.87 5.68
C SER A 57 0.94 -35.63 6.25
N SER A 58 1.66 -34.88 7.09
CA SER A 58 1.36 -33.50 7.40
C SER A 58 1.66 -32.66 6.17
N ALA A 59 0.69 -32.61 5.26
CA ALA A 59 0.56 -31.50 4.33
C ALA A 59 0.39 -30.25 5.20
N ALA A 60 1.51 -29.57 5.46
CA ALA A 60 1.52 -28.24 6.02
C ALA A 60 0.60 -27.40 5.13
N GLY A 61 -0.58 -27.03 5.66
CA GLY A 61 -1.46 -26.09 5.01
C GLY A 61 -0.65 -24.84 4.75
N SER A 62 -0.32 -24.61 3.47
CA SER A 62 0.32 -23.39 3.02
C SER A 62 -0.64 -22.25 3.34
N ALA A 63 -0.39 -21.55 4.44
CA ALA A 63 -1.03 -20.27 4.71
C ALA A 63 -0.70 -19.40 3.49
N LYS A 64 -1.69 -19.22 2.61
CA LYS A 64 -1.51 -18.48 1.35
C LYS A 64 -1.05 -17.08 1.74
N ALA A 65 0.24 -16.78 1.49
CA ALA A 65 0.84 -15.51 1.87
C ALA A 65 -0.01 -14.37 1.29
N THR A 66 -0.58 -13.54 2.16
CA THR A 66 -1.41 -12.42 1.71
C THR A 66 -0.50 -11.38 1.07
N THR A 67 -0.72 -11.09 -0.21
CA THR A 67 0.09 -10.12 -0.95
C THR A 67 -0.16 -8.73 -0.38
N TRP A 68 0.88 -8.09 0.15
CA TRP A 68 0.82 -6.76 0.73
C TRP A 68 0.79 -5.65 -0.32
N GLY A 69 1.28 -5.90 -1.54
CA GLY A 69 1.30 -4.89 -2.60
C GLY A 69 1.60 -5.37 -4.03
N VAL A 70 1.60 -4.42 -4.96
CA VAL A 70 1.90 -4.59 -6.39
C VAL A 70 2.94 -3.55 -6.79
N LEU A 71 4.08 -3.98 -7.36
CA LEU A 71 5.07 -3.09 -7.94
C LEU A 71 5.02 -3.11 -9.48
N LEU A 72 4.74 -1.95 -10.07
CA LEU A 72 4.67 -1.73 -11.51
C LEU A 72 6.03 -1.28 -12.03
N VAL A 73 6.76 -2.19 -12.68
CA VAL A 73 8.12 -1.93 -13.19
C VAL A 73 8.14 -1.81 -14.71
N GLY A 74 8.71 -0.72 -15.22
CA GLY A 74 8.81 -0.47 -16.67
C GLY A 74 9.82 0.61 -17.02
N GLY A 75 10.28 0.63 -18.28
CA GLY A 75 11.17 1.69 -18.76
C GLY A 75 10.52 3.07 -18.76
N PRO A 76 11.30 4.15 -18.96
CA PRO A 76 10.76 5.47 -19.26
C PRO A 76 9.79 5.42 -20.44
N GLY A 77 8.70 6.19 -20.40
CA GLY A 77 7.69 6.23 -21.46
C GLY A 77 6.77 4.99 -21.57
N SER A 78 6.93 3.97 -20.72
CA SER A 78 6.11 2.75 -20.79
C SER A 78 4.63 2.93 -20.39
N GLY A 79 4.28 4.12 -19.88
CA GLY A 79 2.92 4.50 -19.49
C GLY A 79 2.54 4.18 -18.03
N LYS A 80 3.49 4.07 -17.10
CA LYS A 80 3.22 3.76 -15.67
C LYS A 80 2.38 4.86 -14.99
N THR A 81 2.85 6.10 -15.04
CA THR A 81 2.12 7.25 -14.49
C THR A 81 0.75 7.43 -15.15
N ALA A 82 0.65 7.18 -16.46
CA ALA A 82 -0.64 7.16 -17.18
C ALA A 82 -1.59 6.08 -16.64
N LEU A 83 -1.08 4.86 -16.41
CA LEU A 83 -1.85 3.78 -15.78
C LEU A 83 -2.32 4.16 -14.37
N CYS A 84 -1.43 4.69 -13.54
CA CYS A 84 -1.75 5.15 -12.18
C CYS A 84 -2.83 6.24 -12.20
N THR A 85 -2.71 7.18 -13.14
CA THR A 85 -3.70 8.25 -13.34
C THR A 85 -5.04 7.68 -13.76
N GLU A 86 -5.09 6.73 -14.70
CA GLU A 86 -6.34 6.10 -15.15
C GLU A 86 -6.98 5.26 -14.03
N LEU A 87 -6.19 4.71 -13.10
CA LEU A 87 -6.68 3.99 -11.93
C LEU A 87 -7.41 4.93 -10.95
N LEU A 88 -6.86 6.14 -10.74
CA LEU A 88 -7.39 7.14 -9.81
C LEU A 88 -8.54 7.95 -10.41
N TRP A 89 -8.39 8.33 -11.68
CA TRP A 89 -9.28 9.22 -12.41
C TRP A 89 -9.52 8.64 -13.80
N PRO A 90 -10.37 7.60 -13.92
CA PRO A 90 -10.61 6.93 -15.18
C PRO A 90 -11.21 7.91 -16.20
N THR A 91 -10.62 7.93 -17.38
CA THR A 91 -11.08 8.74 -18.52
C THR A 91 -11.82 7.90 -19.56
N SER A 92 -11.58 6.58 -19.56
CA SER A 92 -12.28 5.62 -20.41
C SER A 92 -13.56 5.08 -19.75
N ALA A 93 -14.58 4.77 -20.56
CA ALA A 93 -15.79 4.11 -20.07
C ALA A 93 -15.48 2.78 -19.40
N GLN A 94 -14.56 1.99 -19.97
CA GLN A 94 -14.10 0.72 -19.39
C GLN A 94 -13.44 0.93 -18.03
N GLY A 95 -12.58 1.95 -17.88
CA GLY A 95 -11.99 2.32 -16.59
C GLY A 95 -13.05 2.69 -15.56
N ALA A 96 -14.02 3.52 -15.94
CA ALA A 96 -15.12 3.93 -15.06
C ALA A 96 -15.97 2.74 -14.60
N HIS A 97 -16.28 1.80 -15.51
CA HIS A 97 -17.03 0.58 -15.19
C HIS A 97 -16.29 -0.37 -14.23
N ARG A 98 -14.96 -0.35 -14.17
CA ARG A 98 -14.18 -1.16 -13.21
C ARG A 98 -14.36 -0.68 -11.77
N GLY A 99 -14.66 0.61 -11.57
CA GLY A 99 -14.94 1.19 -10.25
C GLY A 99 -13.74 1.26 -9.29
N LEU A 100 -12.51 0.99 -9.76
CA LEU A 100 -11.32 0.93 -8.91
C LEU A 100 -11.05 2.24 -8.17
N GLN A 101 -11.38 3.39 -8.76
CA GLN A 101 -11.26 4.70 -8.12
C GLN A 101 -12.02 4.82 -6.80
N GLN A 102 -13.09 4.03 -6.58
CA GLN A 102 -13.86 4.02 -5.35
C GLN A 102 -13.16 3.29 -4.19
N GLN A 103 -12.10 2.54 -4.48
CA GLN A 103 -11.28 1.82 -3.51
C GLN A 103 -9.94 2.54 -3.23
N ASN A 104 -9.72 3.70 -3.85
CA ASN A 104 -8.54 4.51 -3.62
C ASN A 104 -8.63 5.19 -2.25
N LEU A 105 -7.74 4.79 -1.33
CA LEU A 105 -7.66 5.40 -0.01
C LEU A 105 -6.84 6.69 -0.02
N ALA A 106 -5.69 6.65 -0.69
CA ALA A 106 -4.78 7.76 -0.85
C ALA A 106 -3.81 7.47 -1.99
N PHE A 107 -3.20 8.52 -2.53
CA PHE A 107 -2.17 8.38 -3.54
C PHE A 107 -1.06 9.42 -3.37
N HIS A 108 0.08 9.18 -4.03
CA HIS A 108 1.20 10.11 -4.08
C HIS A 108 1.96 9.96 -5.40
N PHE A 109 2.43 11.07 -5.96
CA PHE A 109 3.27 11.08 -7.16
C PHE A 109 4.62 11.67 -6.81
N CYS A 110 5.65 10.84 -6.78
CA CYS A 110 7.03 11.30 -6.60
C CYS A 110 7.53 11.94 -7.91
N ARG A 111 8.14 13.12 -7.80
CA ARG A 111 8.63 13.89 -8.93
C ARG A 111 10.03 14.41 -8.65
N ALA A 112 11.02 14.02 -9.46
CA ALA A 112 12.40 14.48 -9.29
C ALA A 112 12.58 15.99 -9.49
N ASP A 113 11.67 16.65 -10.21
CA ASP A 113 11.67 18.10 -10.42
C ASP A 113 10.97 18.89 -9.30
N ASP A 114 10.40 18.21 -8.30
CA ASP A 114 9.66 18.82 -7.20
C ASP A 114 10.03 18.18 -5.86
N SER A 115 10.93 18.83 -5.12
CA SER A 115 11.45 18.34 -3.84
C SER A 115 10.37 18.15 -2.77
N ASP A 116 9.27 18.89 -2.84
CA ASP A 116 8.19 18.77 -1.87
C ASP A 116 7.49 17.41 -1.99
N THR A 117 7.43 16.85 -3.21
CA THR A 117 6.90 15.50 -3.44
C THR A 117 7.85 14.39 -2.99
N LEU A 118 9.12 14.70 -2.72
CA LEU A 118 10.08 13.72 -2.22
C LEU A 118 10.28 13.80 -0.70
N CYS A 119 9.75 14.85 -0.07
CA CYS A 119 9.81 15.05 1.37
C CYS A 119 8.97 14.00 2.12
N LEU A 120 9.60 13.28 3.05
CA LEU A 120 8.92 12.28 3.89
C LEU A 120 7.80 12.89 4.74
N GLY A 121 8.04 14.05 5.36
CA GLY A 121 7.04 14.74 6.17
C GLY A 121 5.86 15.22 5.34
N GLY A 122 6.13 15.76 4.15
CA GLY A 122 5.11 16.15 3.17
C GLY A 122 4.26 14.95 2.72
N PHE A 123 4.92 13.83 2.40
CA PHE A 123 4.25 12.57 2.06
C PHE A 123 3.32 12.09 3.19
N ILE A 124 3.80 11.98 4.43
CA ILE A 124 3.01 11.51 5.58
C ILE A 124 1.79 12.41 5.81
N ARG A 125 1.99 13.73 5.85
CA ARG A 125 0.88 14.69 6.01
C ARG A 125 -0.10 14.61 4.85
N GLY A 126 0.39 14.42 3.63
CA GLY A 126 -0.43 14.23 2.43
C GLY A 126 -1.31 12.99 2.51
N LEU A 127 -0.78 11.86 3.00
CA LEU A 127 -1.56 10.65 3.24
C LEU A 127 -2.64 10.88 4.29
N VAL A 128 -2.27 11.46 5.44
CA VAL A 128 -3.21 11.74 6.52
C VAL A 128 -4.37 12.61 6.03
N ALA A 129 -4.07 13.67 5.29
CA ALA A 129 -5.07 14.57 4.74
C ALA A 129 -6.04 13.84 3.80
N GLN A 130 -5.51 13.02 2.89
CA GLN A 130 -6.31 12.24 1.94
C GLN A 130 -7.17 11.19 2.64
N ILE A 131 -6.61 10.42 3.57
CA ILE A 131 -7.36 9.39 4.31
C ILE A 131 -8.51 10.03 5.09
N CYS A 132 -8.25 11.14 5.79
CA CYS A 132 -9.29 11.90 6.51
C CYS A 132 -10.42 12.40 5.60
N GLN A 133 -10.09 12.78 4.36
CA GLN A 133 -11.04 13.29 3.37
C GLN A 133 -11.78 12.18 2.62
N SER A 134 -11.20 10.97 2.54
CA SER A 134 -11.76 9.85 1.77
C SER A 134 -13.13 9.39 2.27
N GLY A 135 -13.38 9.47 3.59
CA GLY A 135 -14.55 8.87 4.24
C GLY A 135 -14.60 7.34 4.18
N LEU A 136 -13.59 6.68 3.60
CA LEU A 136 -13.55 5.22 3.42
C LEU A 136 -13.17 4.47 4.71
N VAL A 137 -12.55 5.17 5.66
CA VAL A 137 -12.20 4.66 6.99
C VAL A 137 -12.70 5.67 8.04
N PRO A 138 -13.99 5.63 8.42
CA PRO A 138 -14.62 6.69 9.23
C PRO A 138 -13.90 6.96 10.56
N ASP A 139 -13.48 5.90 11.26
CA ASP A 139 -12.85 5.98 12.58
C ASP A 139 -11.43 6.57 12.53
N TYR A 140 -10.80 6.61 11.35
CA TYR A 140 -9.42 7.09 11.20
C TYR A 140 -9.31 8.57 11.59
N LYS A 141 -10.29 9.38 11.20
CA LYS A 141 -10.27 10.83 11.42
C LYS A 141 -10.19 11.14 12.92
N GLU A 142 -11.05 10.53 13.73
CA GLU A 142 -11.08 10.74 15.18
C GLU A 142 -9.73 10.40 15.83
N LYS A 143 -9.16 9.24 15.49
CA LYS A 143 -7.86 8.77 16.00
C LYS A 143 -6.72 9.73 15.67
N VAL A 144 -6.71 10.27 14.46
CA VAL A 144 -5.66 11.22 14.06
C VAL A 144 -5.82 12.57 14.74
N HIS A 145 -7.02 12.97 15.17
CA HIS A 145 -7.25 14.24 15.89
C HIS A 145 -6.82 14.17 17.37
N GLU A 146 -6.39 13.01 17.88
CA GLU A 146 -5.81 12.92 19.22
C GLU A 146 -4.58 13.84 19.36
N PRO A 147 -4.43 14.60 20.47
CA PRO A 147 -3.36 15.58 20.63
C PRO A 147 -1.95 15.01 20.43
N ALA A 148 -1.72 13.77 20.88
CA ALA A 148 -0.43 13.10 20.74
C ALA A 148 -0.09 12.79 19.27
N VAL A 149 -1.08 12.43 18.45
CA VAL A 149 -0.91 12.17 17.02
C VAL A 149 -0.72 13.49 16.27
N GLN A 150 -1.51 14.52 16.60
CA GLN A 150 -1.37 15.86 16.02
C GLN A 150 0.00 16.50 16.31
N SER A 151 0.58 16.23 17.49
CA SER A 151 1.93 16.69 17.82
C SER A 151 2.99 16.05 16.90
N ALA A 152 2.85 14.77 16.57
CA ALA A 152 3.77 14.08 15.67
C ALA A 152 3.61 14.51 14.19
N LEU A 153 2.45 15.08 13.83
CA LEU A 153 2.17 15.61 12.49
C LEU A 153 2.66 17.04 12.27
N GLN A 154 3.08 17.75 13.32
CA GLN A 154 3.54 19.12 13.17
C GLN A 154 4.72 19.21 12.20
N PRO A 155 4.75 20.25 11.34
CA PRO A 155 5.93 20.55 10.55
C PRO A 155 7.17 20.68 11.45
N GLY A 156 8.27 20.06 11.05
CA GLY A 156 9.50 19.95 11.84
C GLY A 156 9.58 18.65 12.64
N GLU A 157 8.54 18.31 13.42
CA GLU A 157 8.53 17.06 14.22
C GLU A 157 8.40 15.84 13.31
N CYS A 158 7.53 15.92 12.30
CA CYS A 158 7.35 14.87 11.32
C CYS A 158 8.63 14.61 10.51
N GLU A 159 9.39 15.65 10.17
CA GLU A 159 10.67 15.59 9.47
C GLU A 159 11.81 15.08 10.37
N ARG A 160 11.77 15.44 11.66
CA ARG A 160 12.75 15.00 12.65
C ARG A 160 12.66 13.49 12.91
N ASN A 161 11.45 12.92 12.91
CA ASN A 161 11.24 11.49 13.11
C ASN A 161 10.16 10.91 12.18
N PRO A 162 10.47 10.73 10.87
CA PRO A 162 9.49 10.29 9.88
C PRO A 162 8.98 8.87 10.14
N THR A 163 9.81 8.00 10.73
CA THR A 163 9.41 6.65 11.13
C THR A 163 8.32 6.68 12.19
N GLU A 164 8.52 7.41 13.28
CA GLU A 164 7.52 7.49 14.35
C GLU A 164 6.28 8.26 13.90
N ALA A 165 6.45 9.31 13.10
CA ALA A 165 5.32 10.02 12.51
C ALA A 165 4.49 9.10 11.61
N PHE A 166 5.11 8.30 10.73
CA PHE A 166 4.40 7.36 9.87
C PHE A 166 3.65 6.29 10.69
N LYS A 167 4.29 5.74 11.73
CA LYS A 167 3.64 4.77 12.63
C LYS A 167 2.44 5.38 13.35
N ARG A 168 2.62 6.50 14.04
CA ARG A 168 1.58 7.12 14.88
C ARG A 168 0.44 7.73 14.09
N CYS A 169 0.73 8.24 12.91
CA CYS A 169 -0.23 9.03 12.14
C CYS A 169 -0.87 8.25 11.00
N VAL A 170 -0.22 7.19 10.50
CA VAL A 170 -0.74 6.37 9.41
C VAL A 170 -1.01 4.94 9.88
N LEU A 171 0.00 4.19 10.32
CA LEU A 171 -0.15 2.76 10.57
C LEU A 171 -1.06 2.44 11.76
N LEU A 172 -0.78 2.98 12.94
CA LEU A 172 -1.53 2.68 14.17
C LEU A 172 -3.00 3.12 14.07
N PRO A 173 -3.34 4.31 13.53
CA PRO A 173 -4.74 4.66 13.32
C PRO A 173 -5.46 3.75 12.32
N LEU A 174 -4.78 3.33 11.24
CA LEU A 174 -5.36 2.40 10.25
C LEU A 174 -5.54 0.97 10.80
N LEU A 175 -4.58 0.48 11.59
CA LEU A 175 -4.63 -0.83 12.22
C LEU A 175 -5.72 -0.92 13.30
N SER A 176 -5.99 0.18 13.98
CA SER A 176 -7.00 0.24 15.05
C SER A 176 -8.39 0.67 14.57
N ALA A 177 -8.55 1.01 13.28
CA ALA A 177 -9.84 1.31 12.69
C ALA A 177 -10.59 0.03 12.30
N LYS A 178 -11.93 0.10 12.26
CA LYS A 178 -12.73 -1.01 11.75
C LYS A 178 -12.38 -1.30 10.29
N PRO A 179 -12.13 -2.57 9.90
CA PRO A 179 -11.89 -2.92 8.50
C PRO A 179 -13.05 -2.49 7.59
N PRO A 180 -12.77 -1.92 6.41
CA PRO A 180 -13.78 -1.59 5.41
C PRO A 180 -14.43 -2.85 4.83
N GLN A 181 -15.62 -2.71 4.21
CA GLN A 181 -16.34 -3.81 3.57
C GLN A 181 -15.60 -4.43 2.38
N GLN A 182 -14.73 -3.65 1.74
CA GLN A 182 -13.90 -4.05 0.62
C GLN A 182 -12.47 -3.61 0.87
N ALA A 183 -11.51 -4.35 0.31
CA ALA A 183 -10.12 -3.93 0.33
C ALA A 183 -9.94 -2.58 -0.37
N LEU A 184 -9.02 -1.77 0.15
CA LEU A 184 -8.67 -0.46 -0.38
C LEU A 184 -7.22 -0.48 -0.87
N PHE A 185 -6.80 0.55 -1.61
CA PHE A 185 -5.39 0.69 -2.01
C PHE A 185 -4.80 2.07 -1.71
N LEU A 186 -3.49 2.06 -1.48
CA LEU A 186 -2.63 3.23 -1.43
C LEU A 186 -1.71 3.20 -2.66
N LEU A 187 -1.74 4.25 -3.49
CA LEU A 187 -0.91 4.32 -4.71
C LEU A 187 0.29 5.25 -4.53
N VAL A 188 1.48 4.81 -4.90
CA VAL A 188 2.70 5.64 -4.93
C VAL A 188 3.38 5.52 -6.29
N ASP A 189 3.20 6.51 -7.15
CA ASP A 189 3.83 6.54 -8.47
C ASP A 189 5.28 7.01 -8.38
N SER A 190 6.14 6.39 -9.19
CA SER A 190 7.54 6.77 -9.40
C SER A 190 8.36 6.83 -8.11
N ILE A 191 8.19 5.82 -7.25
CA ILE A 191 8.81 5.74 -5.92
C ILE A 191 10.35 5.77 -5.97
N ASP A 192 10.93 5.52 -7.13
CA ASP A 192 12.37 5.54 -7.39
C ASP A 192 12.97 6.94 -7.63
N GLU A 193 12.17 7.98 -7.85
CA GLU A 193 12.65 9.35 -8.13
C GLU A 193 13.41 9.97 -6.94
N GLY A 194 13.10 9.57 -5.71
CA GLY A 194 13.82 10.00 -4.50
C GLY A 194 15.11 9.24 -4.24
N CYS A 195 15.35 8.13 -4.95
CA CYS A 195 16.54 7.30 -4.78
C CYS A 195 17.64 7.78 -5.72
N GLN A 196 18.39 8.82 -5.32
CA GLN A 196 19.65 9.19 -5.97
C GLN A 196 20.74 8.16 -5.62
N LEU A 197 20.60 6.93 -6.14
CA LEU A 197 21.67 5.93 -6.08
C LEU A 197 22.61 6.15 -7.28
N GLY A 198 23.44 7.19 -7.19
CA GLY A 198 24.68 7.20 -7.93
C GLY A 198 25.58 6.07 -7.42
N GLU A 199 26.34 5.44 -8.31
CA GLU A 199 27.21 4.27 -8.08
C GLU A 199 28.33 4.46 -7.03
N GLY A 200 28.30 5.51 -6.19
CA GLY A 200 29.37 5.90 -5.28
C GLY A 200 29.05 5.87 -3.78
N GLU A 201 27.80 5.74 -3.35
CA GLU A 201 27.47 5.75 -1.90
C GLU A 201 26.84 4.44 -1.42
N GLN A 202 27.58 3.35 -1.63
CA GLN A 202 27.61 2.25 -0.67
C GLN A 202 28.28 2.72 0.61
N ARG A 203 27.55 3.52 1.39
CA ARG A 203 27.81 3.64 2.82
C ARG A 203 26.54 3.20 3.52
N SER A 204 26.62 1.95 3.98
CA SER A 204 25.81 1.35 5.03
C SER A 204 24.99 2.39 5.77
N SER A 205 23.66 2.36 5.61
CA SER A 205 22.77 3.19 6.43
C SER A 205 22.77 2.58 7.84
N GLY A 206 23.81 2.89 8.61
CA GLY A 206 23.92 2.56 10.03
C GLY A 206 22.98 3.39 10.90
N SER A 207 22.25 4.32 10.31
CA SER A 207 21.09 4.97 10.90
C SER A 207 19.86 4.25 10.36
N GLY A 208 19.13 3.50 11.20
CA GLY A 208 17.88 2.82 10.84
C GLY A 208 16.71 3.76 10.50
N THR A 209 17.00 5.02 10.16
CA THR A 209 16.02 6.05 9.77
C THR A 209 15.95 6.10 8.24
N PRO A 210 14.75 5.94 7.65
CA PRO A 210 14.57 6.00 6.21
C PRO A 210 14.85 7.40 5.67
N ARG A 211 15.52 7.48 4.52
CA ARG A 211 15.86 8.72 3.83
C ARG A 211 14.97 8.99 2.62
N THR A 212 14.26 7.97 2.14
CA THR A 212 13.39 8.07 0.97
C THR A 212 12.03 7.44 1.24
N ILE A 213 11.00 7.83 0.47
CA ILE A 213 9.65 7.24 0.55
C ILE A 213 9.73 5.72 0.28
N ALA A 214 10.60 5.29 -0.63
CA ALA A 214 10.88 3.88 -0.89
C ALA A 214 11.36 3.14 0.36
N GLU A 215 12.37 3.66 1.06
CA GLU A 215 12.91 3.05 2.27
C GLU A 215 11.87 3.04 3.40
N LEU A 216 11.10 4.12 3.56
CA LEU A 216 10.03 4.20 4.57
C LEU A 216 8.98 3.11 4.33
N LEU A 217 8.50 2.96 3.10
CA LEU A 217 7.49 1.95 2.76
C LEU A 217 8.06 0.53 2.80
N ALA A 218 9.27 0.31 2.28
CA ALA A 218 9.92 -1.01 2.32
C ALA A 218 10.18 -1.49 3.75
N SER A 219 10.48 -0.60 4.70
CA SER A 219 10.70 -0.98 6.10
C SER A 219 9.42 -1.17 6.93
N HIS A 220 8.24 -0.79 6.40
CA HIS A 220 7.01 -0.77 7.17
C HIS A 220 5.80 -1.45 6.53
N HIS A 221 5.93 -1.94 5.30
CA HIS A 221 4.79 -2.48 4.55
C HIS A 221 4.11 -3.68 5.22
N GLU A 222 4.85 -4.50 5.98
CA GLU A 222 4.31 -5.65 6.72
C GLU A 222 3.35 -5.23 7.83
N PHE A 223 3.41 -3.97 8.29
CA PHE A 223 2.52 -3.41 9.31
C PHE A 223 1.28 -2.73 8.71
N PHE A 224 1.09 -2.75 7.39
CA PHE A 224 -0.17 -2.28 6.82
C PHE A 224 -1.31 -3.23 7.19
N PRO A 225 -2.54 -2.70 7.38
CA PRO A 225 -3.69 -3.56 7.65
C PRO A 225 -3.90 -4.60 6.55
N PRO A 226 -4.39 -5.80 6.90
CA PRO A 226 -4.59 -6.90 5.94
C PRO A 226 -5.65 -6.59 4.88
N TRP A 227 -6.41 -5.49 4.99
CA TRP A 227 -7.33 -5.01 3.95
C TRP A 227 -6.71 -3.99 2.97
N LEU A 228 -5.52 -3.43 3.25
CA LEU A 228 -4.91 -2.37 2.45
C LEU A 228 -3.89 -2.93 1.46
N LEU A 229 -4.02 -2.62 0.17
CA LEU A 229 -3.07 -2.98 -0.88
C LEU A 229 -2.15 -1.80 -1.21
N LEU A 230 -0.84 -1.98 -1.13
CA LEU A 230 0.12 -0.96 -1.61
C LEU A 230 0.36 -1.14 -3.11
N ILE A 231 0.17 -0.10 -3.92
CA ILE A 231 0.49 -0.11 -5.35
C ILE A 231 1.60 0.90 -5.61
N CYS A 232 2.78 0.42 -5.99
CA CYS A 232 3.92 1.26 -6.30
C CYS A 232 4.25 1.21 -7.79
N SER A 233 4.82 2.28 -8.34
CA SER A 233 5.40 2.28 -9.68
C SER A 233 6.88 2.67 -9.62
N ALA A 234 7.71 2.04 -10.47
CA ALA A 234 9.14 2.31 -10.51
C ALA A 234 9.76 2.11 -11.90
N ARG A 235 10.89 2.77 -12.17
CA ARG A 235 11.69 2.51 -13.39
C ARG A 235 12.42 1.17 -13.30
N ARG A 236 12.43 0.42 -14.40
CA ARG A 236 13.10 -0.89 -14.50
C ARG A 236 14.60 -0.84 -14.21
N GLN A 237 15.26 0.28 -14.50
CA GLN A 237 16.69 0.41 -14.27
C GLN A 237 17.06 0.47 -12.78
N ASN A 238 16.12 0.83 -11.90
CA ASN A 238 16.38 0.91 -10.46
C ASN A 238 16.27 -0.47 -9.80
N ARG A 239 17.36 -1.25 -9.89
CA ARG A 239 17.47 -2.58 -9.29
C ARG A 239 17.37 -2.55 -7.76
N ALA A 240 17.76 -1.45 -7.11
CA ALA A 240 17.66 -1.31 -5.66
C ALA A 240 16.20 -1.29 -5.20
N ILE A 241 15.33 -0.54 -5.89
CA ILE A 241 13.89 -0.57 -5.63
C ILE A 241 13.31 -1.94 -5.89
N THR A 242 13.70 -2.59 -7.00
CA THR A 242 13.18 -3.94 -7.24
C THR A 242 13.56 -4.87 -6.09
N LYS A 243 14.81 -4.82 -5.59
CA LYS A 243 15.31 -5.60 -4.43
C LYS A 243 14.60 -5.31 -3.11
N LEU A 244 14.41 -4.03 -2.76
CA LEU A 244 13.68 -3.61 -1.55
C LEU A 244 12.25 -4.15 -1.51
N PHE A 245 11.73 -4.49 -2.68
CA PHE A 245 10.38 -4.97 -2.92
C PHE A 245 10.41 -6.36 -3.58
N THR A 246 11.50 -7.14 -3.53
CA THR A 246 11.54 -8.51 -4.12
C THR A 246 11.01 -9.56 -3.15
N ASP A 247 10.99 -9.27 -1.85
CA ASP A 247 10.21 -10.04 -0.86
C ASP A 247 8.67 -9.84 -1.06
N LEU A 248 8.26 -9.35 -2.22
CA LEU A 248 6.91 -8.99 -2.64
C LEU A 248 6.30 -10.00 -3.64
N SER A 249 7.07 -10.96 -4.15
CA SER A 249 6.61 -11.94 -5.15
C SER A 249 6.25 -13.29 -4.56
#